data_AF-A0A3D2J8A9-F1
#
_entry.id   AF-A0A3D2J8A9-F1
#
_cell.length_a   1.000
_cell.length_b   1.000
_cell.length_c   1.000
_cell.angle_alpha   90.00
_cell.angle_beta   90.00
_cell.angle_gamma   90.00
#
_symmetry.space_group_name_H-M   'P 1'
#
loop_
_entity.id
_entity.type
_entity.pdbx_description
1 polymer ?
#
loop_
_entity_poly.entity_id
_entity_poly.type
_entity_poly.pdbx_seq_one_letter_code
_entity_poly.pdbx_strand_id
1 'polypeptide(L)'
;MRFSLQDVKKSVQRRKGELSLSLHLIRSGELTREIAELIAYHERLLGQPQRLFSQDEARALIGDYRLAHCLIATLSYWYSWQHPSWQETIASLAPMTVDTALAAISSPTHLRLELYNYVNAHFQGFLDSAHREAALQHVAEQYGTSVADLEYLLVLDSDEEARLTRNALELPSPQEVATRYNQWAFEAALGSASSVHFTIDCNAFASMSEQETGNAKNATGTLTMGIGVAIKRLCYLARTIGVYYDLAYEPSLDTQQPLLSLTLYGPQEVTGVPQQYGIRLARLCRALLGYSKMGSKLK
;
A
#
# COMPACT_ATOMS: atom_id res chain seq x y z
N MET A 1 3.12 -3.35 -5.42
CA MET A 1 2.34 -2.10 -5.61
C MET A 1 1.03 -2.25 -4.84
N ARG A 2 0.49 -1.16 -4.28
CA ARG A 2 -0.75 -1.23 -3.49
C ARG A 2 -2.01 -1.32 -4.37
N PHE A 3 -1.95 -0.82 -5.61
CA PHE A 3 -3.00 -1.00 -6.61
C PHE A 3 -2.48 -1.79 -7.81
N SER A 4 -3.36 -2.57 -8.44
CA SER A 4 -3.20 -2.97 -9.84
C SER A 4 -3.74 -1.87 -10.75
N LEU A 5 -3.10 -1.64 -11.90
CA LEU A 5 -3.61 -0.68 -12.89
C LEU A 5 -5.02 -1.05 -13.39
N GLN A 6 -5.42 -2.33 -13.30
CA GLN A 6 -6.76 -2.78 -13.69
C GLN A 6 -7.86 -2.26 -12.75
N ASP A 7 -7.52 -2.07 -11.47
CA ASP A 7 -8.46 -1.62 -10.44
C ASP A 7 -8.61 -0.10 -10.45
N VAL A 8 -7.58 0.62 -10.91
CA VAL A 8 -7.61 2.09 -10.97
C VAL A 8 -8.68 2.57 -11.95
N LYS A 9 -9.56 3.46 -11.48
CA LYS A 9 -10.55 4.11 -12.34
C LYS A 9 -9.85 4.96 -13.40
N LYS A 10 -10.16 4.67 -14.66
CA LYS A 10 -9.53 5.29 -15.83
C LYS A 10 -10.50 5.34 -17.00
N SER A 11 -10.36 6.36 -17.83
CA SER A 11 -11.04 6.46 -19.11
C SER A 11 -10.06 6.13 -20.24
N VAL A 12 -10.55 5.43 -21.26
CA VAL A 12 -9.81 5.15 -22.48
C VAL A 12 -10.49 5.92 -23.59
N GLN A 13 -9.75 6.79 -24.27
CA GLN A 13 -10.23 7.56 -25.41
C GLN A 13 -9.39 7.21 -26.62
N ARG A 14 -10.01 7.21 -27.81
CA ARG A 14 -9.28 7.13 -29.07
C ARG A 14 -9.29 8.50 -29.71
N ARG A 15 -8.11 9.11 -29.88
CA ARG A 15 -7.96 10.42 -30.55
C ARG A 15 -6.98 10.27 -31.70
N LYS A 16 -7.40 10.66 -32.91
CA LYS A 16 -6.56 10.65 -34.13
C LYS A 16 -5.85 9.32 -34.41
N GLY A 17 -6.50 8.19 -34.10
CA GLY A 17 -5.94 6.85 -34.30
C GLY A 17 -5.18 6.29 -33.10
N GLU A 18 -4.74 7.13 -32.18
CA GLU A 18 -4.03 6.74 -30.96
C GLU A 18 -4.98 6.49 -29.79
N LEU A 19 -4.65 5.50 -28.96
CA LEU A 19 -5.35 5.20 -27.71
C LEU A 19 -4.69 6.01 -26.59
N SER A 20 -5.47 6.87 -25.93
CA SER A 20 -5.05 7.58 -24.73
C SER A 20 -5.80 7.06 -23.51
N LEU A 21 -5.09 6.98 -22.40
CA LEU A 21 -5.62 6.58 -21.11
C LEU A 21 -5.50 7.76 -20.15
N SER A 22 -6.60 8.12 -19.50
CA SER A 22 -6.61 9.16 -18.47
C SER A 22 -7.05 8.56 -17.14
N LEU A 23 -6.21 8.70 -16.13
CA LEU A 23 -6.54 8.28 -14.77
C LEU A 23 -7.57 9.23 -14.17
N HIS A 24 -8.52 8.67 -13.41
CA HIS A 24 -9.41 9.48 -12.60
C HIS A 24 -8.73 9.77 -11.26
N LEU A 25 -8.14 10.96 -11.18
CA LEU A 25 -7.60 11.53 -9.96
C LEU A 25 -8.67 12.37 -9.26
N ILE A 26 -8.80 12.21 -7.94
CA ILE A 26 -9.74 12.94 -7.10
C ILE A 26 -9.26 14.39 -6.99
N ARG A 27 -10.12 15.33 -7.37
CA ARG A 27 -9.82 16.77 -7.27
C ARG A 27 -10.03 17.27 -5.83
N SER A 28 -9.47 18.43 -5.52
CA SER A 28 -9.72 19.07 -4.22
C SER A 28 -11.23 19.29 -4.03
N GLY A 29 -11.76 18.85 -2.89
CA GLY A 29 -13.18 18.94 -2.55
C GLY A 29 -14.07 17.83 -3.14
N GLU A 30 -13.61 17.07 -4.12
CA GLU A 30 -14.34 15.94 -4.71
C GLU A 30 -14.41 14.77 -3.71
N LEU A 31 -15.58 14.14 -3.58
CA LEU A 31 -15.83 12.99 -2.71
C LEU A 31 -15.49 13.21 -1.22
N THR A 32 -15.40 14.46 -0.78
CA THR A 32 -15.01 14.79 0.60
C THR A 32 -15.92 14.12 1.63
N ARG A 33 -17.23 14.14 1.39
CA ARG A 33 -18.22 13.56 2.30
C ARG A 33 -18.15 12.03 2.27
N GLU A 34 -18.11 11.44 1.09
CA GLU A 34 -18.09 10.00 0.87
C GLU A 34 -16.83 9.36 1.49
N ILE A 35 -15.68 10.03 1.34
CA ILE A 35 -14.43 9.62 1.99
C ILE A 35 -14.53 9.80 3.52
N ALA A 36 -15.13 10.89 4.02
CA ALA A 36 -15.34 11.08 5.45
C ALA A 36 -16.24 9.98 6.05
N GLU A 37 -17.29 9.58 5.34
CA GLU A 37 -18.18 8.47 5.74
C GLU A 37 -17.43 7.14 5.73
N LEU A 38 -16.57 6.88 4.73
CA LEU A 38 -15.73 5.68 4.68
C LEU A 38 -14.70 5.64 5.83
N ILE A 39 -14.15 6.79 6.21
CA ILE A 39 -13.27 6.92 7.38
C ILE A 39 -14.06 6.62 8.65
N ALA A 40 -15.23 7.23 8.82
CA ALA A 40 -16.11 7.00 9.97
C ALA A 40 -16.53 5.52 10.09
N TYR A 41 -16.75 4.85 8.95
CA TYR A 41 -17.02 3.42 8.88
C TYR A 41 -15.88 2.58 9.47
N HIS A 42 -14.62 2.88 9.11
CA HIS A 42 -13.44 2.19 9.67
C HIS A 42 -13.25 2.51 11.15
N GLU A 43 -13.47 3.76 11.57
CA GLU A 43 -13.35 4.14 12.98
C GLU A 43 -14.34 3.41 13.88
N ARG A 44 -15.58 3.19 13.40
CA ARG A 44 -16.58 2.39 14.13
C ARG A 44 -16.16 0.91 14.29
N LEU A 45 -15.32 0.41 13.40
CA LEU A 45 -14.82 -0.97 13.41
C LEU A 45 -13.48 -1.11 14.16
N LEU A 46 -12.94 -0.05 14.78
CA LEU A 46 -11.72 -0.17 15.57
C LEU A 46 -11.86 -1.20 16.69
N GLY A 47 -10.88 -2.10 16.79
CA GLY A 47 -10.86 -3.23 17.72
C GLY A 47 -11.82 -4.37 17.36
N GLN A 48 -12.67 -4.20 16.36
CA GLN A 48 -13.60 -5.24 15.89
C GLN A 48 -12.89 -6.23 14.97
N PRO A 49 -13.33 -7.51 14.93
CA PRO A 49 -12.78 -8.51 14.04
C PRO A 49 -13.17 -8.24 12.57
N GLN A 50 -12.32 -8.66 11.64
CA GLN A 50 -12.46 -8.43 10.20
C GLN A 50 -13.74 -9.03 9.63
N ARG A 51 -14.28 -10.12 10.18
CA ARG A 51 -15.57 -10.67 9.75
C ARG A 51 -16.75 -9.70 9.85
N LEU A 52 -16.65 -8.66 10.69
CA LEU A 52 -17.66 -7.61 10.80
C LEU A 52 -17.50 -6.52 9.74
N PHE A 53 -16.39 -6.49 9.01
CA PHE A 53 -16.18 -5.57 7.90
C PHE A 53 -16.96 -6.04 6.66
N SER A 54 -17.92 -5.23 6.23
CA SER A 54 -18.67 -5.47 5.00
C SER A 54 -18.04 -4.69 3.84
N GLN A 55 -17.49 -5.42 2.87
CA GLN A 55 -16.99 -4.83 1.63
C GLN A 55 -18.10 -4.11 0.86
N ASP A 56 -19.32 -4.62 0.90
CA ASP A 56 -20.43 -4.07 0.12
C ASP A 56 -20.97 -2.78 0.73
N GLU A 57 -21.03 -2.69 2.07
CA GLU A 57 -21.33 -1.42 2.76
C GLU A 57 -20.27 -0.37 2.45
N ALA A 58 -18.99 -0.72 2.57
CA ALA A 58 -17.89 0.20 2.27
C ALA A 58 -17.91 0.68 0.80
N ARG A 59 -18.28 -0.20 -0.14
CA ARG A 59 -18.46 0.16 -1.56
C ARG A 59 -19.65 1.08 -1.79
N ALA A 60 -20.76 0.84 -1.10
CA ALA A 60 -21.98 1.63 -1.24
C ALA A 60 -21.77 3.11 -0.86
N LEU A 61 -20.89 3.39 0.10
CA LEU A 61 -20.55 4.76 0.51
C LEU A 61 -19.92 5.60 -0.61
N ILE A 62 -19.18 4.97 -1.53
CA ILE A 62 -18.50 5.66 -2.64
C ILE A 62 -19.31 5.56 -3.94
N GLY A 63 -20.08 4.48 -4.11
CA GLY A 63 -20.90 4.19 -5.28
C GLY A 63 -20.12 3.59 -6.46
N ASP A 64 -18.95 4.12 -6.81
CA ASP A 64 -18.10 3.56 -7.86
C ASP A 64 -17.23 2.40 -7.32
N TYR A 65 -17.45 1.18 -7.82
CA TYR A 65 -16.75 -0.02 -7.35
C TYR A 65 -15.21 0.07 -7.44
N ARG A 66 -14.67 0.60 -8.54
CA ARG A 66 -13.21 0.67 -8.74
C ARG A 66 -12.60 1.70 -7.79
N LEU A 67 -13.23 2.85 -7.68
CA LEU A 67 -12.80 3.90 -6.79
C LEU A 67 -12.91 3.47 -5.33
N ALA A 68 -14.02 2.82 -4.94
CA ALA A 68 -14.22 2.27 -3.61
C ALA A 68 -13.12 1.27 -3.24
N HIS A 69 -12.83 0.32 -4.12
CA HIS A 69 -11.79 -0.67 -3.89
C HIS A 69 -10.43 -0.01 -3.62
N CYS A 70 -10.03 0.95 -4.45
CA CYS A 70 -8.79 1.68 -4.27
C CYS A 70 -8.79 2.57 -3.02
N LEU A 71 -9.91 3.19 -2.65
CA LEU A 71 -10.01 4.01 -1.43
C LEU A 71 -9.94 3.15 -0.17
N ILE A 72 -10.61 2.00 -0.14
CA ILE A 72 -10.49 1.02 0.96
C ILE A 72 -9.03 0.56 1.09
N ALA A 73 -8.39 0.20 -0.01
CA ALA A 73 -6.97 -0.15 0.01
C ALA A 73 -6.10 1.03 0.47
N THR A 74 -6.43 2.28 0.12
CA THR A 74 -5.74 3.49 0.57
C THR A 74 -5.76 3.64 2.09
N LEU A 75 -6.88 3.28 2.72
CA LEU A 75 -7.01 3.30 4.18
C LEU A 75 -6.05 2.33 4.88
N SER A 76 -5.51 1.32 4.18
CA SER A 76 -4.44 0.46 4.72
C SER A 76 -3.15 1.21 5.08
N TYR A 77 -3.03 2.49 4.71
CA TYR A 77 -1.92 3.35 5.16
C TYR A 77 -2.11 3.80 6.62
N TRP A 78 -3.35 3.99 7.07
CA TRP A 78 -3.69 4.41 8.44
C TRP A 78 -4.16 3.26 9.32
N TYR A 79 -4.79 2.25 8.72
CA TYR A 79 -5.38 1.11 9.43
C TYR A 79 -4.71 -0.19 9.02
N SER A 80 -4.64 -1.15 9.94
CA SER A 80 -4.21 -2.52 9.65
C SER A 80 -5.05 -3.52 10.40
N TRP A 81 -5.28 -4.66 9.78
CA TRP A 81 -5.79 -5.85 10.46
C TRP A 81 -4.62 -6.53 11.17
N GLN A 82 -4.74 -6.74 12.47
CA GLN A 82 -3.71 -7.38 13.29
C GLN A 82 -4.34 -8.56 14.04
N HIS A 83 -3.70 -9.73 13.96
CA HIS A 83 -4.17 -10.88 14.73
C HIS A 83 -4.02 -10.61 16.22
N PRO A 84 -5.00 -11.03 17.04
CA PRO A 84 -4.88 -10.96 18.49
C PRO A 84 -3.65 -11.73 18.98
N SER A 85 -3.00 -11.23 20.03
CA SER A 85 -1.94 -11.97 20.70
C SER A 85 -2.51 -13.23 21.35
N TRP A 86 -1.89 -14.38 21.06
CA TRP A 86 -2.24 -15.66 21.70
C TRP A 86 -2.23 -15.56 23.22
N GLN A 87 -1.15 -15.01 23.78
CA GLN A 87 -0.96 -14.92 25.24
C GLN A 87 -1.99 -13.99 25.90
N GLU A 88 -2.26 -12.83 25.30
CA GLU A 88 -3.25 -11.89 25.83
C GLU A 88 -4.67 -12.47 25.73
N THR A 89 -4.96 -13.20 24.65
CA THR A 89 -6.26 -13.84 24.44
C THR A 89 -6.51 -14.91 25.49
N ILE A 90 -5.56 -15.83 25.71
CA ILE A 90 -5.68 -16.85 26.78
C ILE A 90 -5.88 -16.20 28.15
N ALA A 91 -5.09 -15.17 28.48
CA ALA A 91 -5.19 -14.48 29.76
C ALA A 91 -6.58 -13.82 29.96
N SER A 92 -7.20 -13.35 28.88
CA SER A 92 -8.53 -12.73 28.93
C SER A 92 -9.68 -13.74 29.08
N LEU A 93 -9.54 -14.94 28.52
CA LEU A 93 -10.58 -15.98 28.55
C LEU A 93 -10.61 -16.75 29.88
N ALA A 94 -9.48 -16.83 30.59
CA ALA A 94 -9.37 -17.59 31.84
C ALA A 94 -8.77 -16.77 33.00
N PRO A 95 -9.51 -15.80 33.56
CA PRO A 95 -8.98 -14.91 34.61
C PRO A 95 -8.69 -15.59 35.96
N MET A 96 -9.02 -16.87 36.19
CA MET A 96 -8.75 -17.53 37.49
C MET A 96 -8.05 -18.89 37.48
N THR A 97 -7.88 -19.57 36.34
CA THR A 97 -7.12 -20.83 36.26
C THR A 97 -6.81 -21.11 34.80
N VAL A 98 -5.77 -20.48 34.25
CA VAL A 98 -5.17 -21.03 33.02
C VAL A 98 -4.56 -22.36 33.42
N ASP A 99 -5.13 -23.47 32.96
CA ASP A 99 -4.50 -24.76 33.14
C ASP A 99 -3.08 -24.67 32.53
N THR A 100 -2.09 -25.11 33.31
CA THR A 100 -0.70 -25.24 32.86
C THR A 100 -0.57 -25.91 31.50
N ALA A 101 -1.50 -26.82 31.15
CA ALA A 101 -1.54 -27.48 29.86
C ALA A 101 -1.80 -26.52 28.69
N LEU A 102 -2.76 -25.59 28.81
CA LEU A 102 -3.04 -24.61 27.76
C LEU A 102 -1.94 -23.55 27.68
N ALA A 103 -1.34 -23.19 28.82
CA ALA A 103 -0.19 -22.29 28.88
C ALA A 103 1.06 -22.87 28.17
N ALA A 104 1.17 -24.20 28.05
CA ALA A 104 2.24 -24.85 27.30
C ALA A 104 2.06 -24.76 25.77
N ILE A 105 0.85 -24.45 25.30
CA ILE A 105 0.57 -24.22 23.89
C ILE A 105 1.00 -22.81 23.49
N SER A 106 1.75 -22.71 22.40
CA SER A 106 2.41 -21.48 21.96
C SER A 106 1.66 -20.70 20.89
N SER A 107 0.68 -21.32 20.21
CA SER A 107 -0.05 -20.71 19.09
C SER A 107 -1.32 -21.50 18.71
N PRO A 108 -2.25 -20.91 17.94
CA PRO A 108 -3.40 -21.61 17.37
C PRO A 108 -3.01 -22.81 16.51
N THR A 109 -1.92 -22.69 15.76
CA THR A 109 -1.39 -23.79 14.94
C THR A 109 -0.96 -24.97 15.81
N HIS A 110 -0.30 -24.72 16.95
CA HIS A 110 0.07 -25.77 17.90
C HIS A 110 -1.17 -26.42 18.52
N LEU A 111 -2.19 -25.63 18.91
CA LEU A 111 -3.47 -26.17 19.40
C LEU A 111 -4.17 -27.07 18.37
N ARG A 112 -4.19 -26.66 17.10
CA ARG A 112 -4.74 -27.47 16.00
C ARG A 112 -4.00 -28.81 15.85
N LEU A 113 -2.69 -28.82 15.98
CA LEU A 113 -1.90 -30.06 15.94
C LEU A 113 -2.25 -31.01 17.09
N GLU A 114 -2.43 -30.50 18.31
CA GLU A 114 -2.84 -31.32 19.45
C GLU A 114 -4.24 -31.92 19.25
N LEU A 115 -5.19 -31.12 18.74
CA LEU A 115 -6.51 -31.62 18.37
C LEU A 115 -6.42 -32.72 17.31
N TYR A 116 -5.60 -32.53 16.27
CA TYR A 116 -5.41 -33.54 15.23
C TYR A 116 -4.74 -34.81 15.77
N ASN A 117 -3.78 -34.68 16.69
CA ASN A 117 -3.17 -35.83 17.37
C ASN A 117 -4.23 -36.62 18.16
N TYR A 118 -5.10 -35.93 18.89
CA TYR A 118 -6.22 -36.55 19.61
C TYR A 118 -7.17 -37.28 18.66
N VAL A 119 -7.59 -36.63 17.57
CA VAL A 119 -8.50 -37.21 16.57
C VAL A 119 -7.86 -38.42 15.86
N ASN A 120 -6.57 -38.34 15.54
CA ASN A 120 -5.84 -39.47 14.95
C ASN A 120 -5.81 -40.68 15.90
N ALA A 121 -5.57 -40.45 17.19
CA ALA A 121 -5.46 -41.52 18.18
C ALA A 121 -6.82 -42.21 18.48
N HIS A 122 -7.92 -41.45 18.50
CA HIS A 122 -9.22 -41.95 18.98
C HIS A 122 -10.25 -42.20 17.87
N PHE A 123 -10.11 -41.54 16.72
CA PHE A 123 -11.09 -41.56 15.64
C PHE A 123 -10.47 -41.88 14.26
N GLN A 124 -9.27 -42.46 14.23
CA GLN A 124 -8.55 -42.84 13.00
C GLN A 124 -8.37 -41.67 12.01
N GLY A 125 -8.26 -40.45 12.55
CA GLY A 125 -8.02 -39.23 11.78
C GLY A 125 -9.24 -38.60 11.13
N PHE A 126 -10.45 -39.11 11.41
CA PHE A 126 -11.68 -38.52 10.91
C PHE A 126 -12.72 -38.39 12.02
N LEU A 127 -13.23 -37.17 12.19
CA LEU A 127 -14.25 -36.86 13.18
C LEU A 127 -15.59 -36.59 12.46
N ASP A 128 -16.54 -37.50 12.59
CA ASP A 128 -17.88 -37.32 12.03
C ASP A 128 -18.72 -36.34 12.87
N SER A 129 -19.89 -35.96 12.35
CA SER A 129 -20.79 -35.03 13.03
C SER A 129 -21.34 -35.56 14.36
N ALA A 130 -21.46 -36.89 14.52
CA ALA A 130 -22.02 -37.50 15.72
C ALA A 130 -21.03 -37.46 16.90
N HIS A 131 -19.73 -37.57 16.60
CA HIS A 131 -18.66 -37.61 17.60
C HIS A 131 -17.99 -36.25 17.82
N ARG A 132 -18.20 -35.27 16.93
CA ARG A 132 -17.54 -33.96 16.98
C ARG A 132 -17.71 -33.24 18.31
N GLU A 133 -18.95 -33.14 18.80
CA GLU A 133 -19.25 -32.43 20.03
C GLU A 133 -18.56 -33.08 21.24
N ALA A 134 -18.64 -34.41 21.36
CA ALA A 134 -17.98 -35.16 22.43
C ALA A 134 -16.46 -35.03 22.40
N ALA A 135 -15.84 -35.07 21.21
CA ALA A 135 -14.40 -34.90 21.06
C ALA A 135 -13.93 -33.49 21.42
N LEU A 136 -14.64 -32.45 20.97
CA LEU A 136 -14.31 -31.06 21.33
C LEU A 136 -14.52 -30.81 22.83
N GLN A 137 -15.57 -31.37 23.42
CA GLN A 137 -15.82 -31.30 24.86
C GLN A 137 -14.67 -31.93 25.65
N HIS A 138 -14.20 -33.11 25.23
CA HIS A 138 -13.08 -33.78 25.89
C HIS A 138 -11.78 -32.96 25.81
N VAL A 139 -11.46 -32.42 24.63
CA VAL A 139 -10.26 -31.59 24.44
C VAL A 139 -10.38 -30.27 25.21
N ALA A 140 -11.57 -29.66 25.26
CA ALA A 140 -11.81 -28.45 26.04
C ALA A 140 -11.59 -28.70 27.54
N GLU A 141 -12.09 -29.83 28.07
CA GLU A 141 -11.86 -30.28 29.44
C GLU A 141 -10.37 -30.51 29.73
N GLN A 142 -9.63 -31.13 28.80
CA GLN A 142 -8.19 -31.35 28.94
C GLN A 142 -7.40 -30.05 29.13
N TYR A 143 -7.86 -28.95 28.54
CA TYR A 143 -7.22 -27.64 28.63
C TYR A 143 -7.89 -26.68 29.62
N GLY A 144 -8.90 -27.16 30.38
CA GLY A 144 -9.62 -26.34 31.35
C GLY A 144 -10.37 -25.16 30.73
N THR A 145 -10.88 -25.32 29.50
CA THR A 145 -11.57 -24.27 28.74
C THR A 145 -12.97 -24.72 28.32
N SER A 146 -13.79 -23.80 27.79
CA SER A 146 -15.08 -24.15 27.20
C SER A 146 -14.91 -24.58 25.74
N VAL A 147 -15.87 -25.34 25.19
CA VAL A 147 -15.85 -25.70 23.76
C VAL A 147 -15.85 -24.44 22.87
N ALA A 148 -16.62 -23.42 23.25
CA ALA A 148 -16.69 -22.17 22.50
C ALA A 148 -15.34 -21.44 22.49
N ASP A 149 -14.64 -21.40 23.62
CA ASP A 149 -13.32 -20.80 23.73
C ASP A 149 -12.27 -21.62 22.96
N LEU A 150 -12.33 -22.95 23.04
CA LEU A 150 -11.47 -23.84 22.25
C LEU A 150 -11.66 -23.59 20.75
N GLU A 151 -12.91 -23.56 20.28
CA GLU A 151 -13.23 -23.31 18.87
C GLU A 151 -12.74 -21.93 18.41
N TYR A 152 -12.88 -20.90 19.24
CA TYR A 152 -12.33 -19.57 18.97
C TYR A 152 -10.80 -19.56 18.91
N LEU A 153 -10.13 -20.21 19.86
CA LEU A 153 -8.66 -20.30 19.91
C LEU A 153 -8.08 -21.05 18.70
N LEU A 154 -8.77 -22.06 18.17
CA LEU A 154 -8.34 -22.82 16.99
C LEU A 154 -8.25 -21.95 15.72
N VAL A 155 -9.04 -20.87 15.64
CA VAL A 155 -9.14 -19.97 14.47
C VAL A 155 -8.63 -18.56 14.75
N LEU A 156 -7.97 -18.33 15.88
CA LEU A 156 -7.50 -17.00 16.29
C LEU A 156 -6.51 -16.37 15.30
N ASP A 157 -5.76 -17.19 14.56
CA ASP A 157 -4.82 -16.76 13.52
C ASP A 157 -5.47 -16.63 12.13
N SER A 158 -6.78 -16.75 12.02
CA SER A 158 -7.51 -16.47 10.78
C SER A 158 -7.60 -14.96 10.51
N ASP A 159 -7.63 -14.58 9.24
CA ASP A 159 -7.84 -13.18 8.83
C ASP A 159 -9.19 -12.65 9.35
N GLU A 160 -10.21 -13.49 9.44
CA GLU A 160 -11.56 -13.11 9.93
C GLU A 160 -11.56 -12.60 11.37
N GLU A 161 -10.68 -13.13 12.22
CA GLU A 161 -10.53 -12.72 13.63
C GLU A 161 -9.47 -11.62 13.84
N ALA A 162 -8.75 -11.23 12.79
CA ALA A 162 -7.85 -10.09 12.85
C ALA A 162 -8.64 -8.82 13.21
N ARG A 163 -8.11 -8.00 14.11
CA ARG A 163 -8.77 -6.81 14.63
C ARG A 163 -8.27 -5.56 13.93
N LEU A 164 -9.18 -4.62 13.66
CA LEU A 164 -8.78 -3.36 13.03
C LEU A 164 -8.05 -2.49 14.05
N THR A 165 -6.81 -2.11 13.74
CA THR A 165 -6.02 -1.17 14.51
C THR A 165 -5.67 0.05 13.68
N ARG A 166 -5.56 1.20 14.33
CA ARG A 166 -5.04 2.43 13.71
C ARG A 166 -3.54 2.54 13.99
N ASN A 167 -2.74 2.60 12.94
CA ASN A 167 -1.28 2.76 13.02
C ASN A 167 -0.85 4.22 13.23
N ALA A 168 -1.74 5.16 12.93
CA ALA A 168 -1.51 6.60 13.11
C ALA A 168 -2.17 7.13 14.39
N LEU A 169 -1.56 8.15 14.99
CA LEU A 169 -2.11 8.84 16.16
C LEU A 169 -3.41 9.58 15.80
N GLU A 170 -3.38 10.31 14.70
CA GLU A 170 -4.48 11.17 14.24
C GLU A 170 -5.34 10.49 13.19
N LEU A 171 -6.62 10.88 13.16
CA LEU A 171 -7.57 10.49 12.13
C LEU A 171 -7.16 11.13 10.79
N PRO A 172 -7.13 10.39 9.68
CA PRO A 172 -6.89 11.00 8.38
C PRO A 172 -8.01 11.97 8.02
N SER A 173 -7.64 13.11 7.44
CA SER A 173 -8.60 13.97 6.74
C SER A 173 -8.99 13.36 5.38
N PRO A 174 -10.19 13.65 4.86
CA PRO A 174 -10.58 13.21 3.53
C PRO A 174 -9.61 13.65 2.42
N GLN A 175 -9.03 14.85 2.57
CA GLN A 175 -8.05 15.38 1.62
C GLN A 175 -6.74 14.58 1.62
N GLU A 176 -6.29 14.10 2.78
CA GLU A 176 -5.10 13.24 2.86
C GLU A 176 -5.33 11.88 2.22
N VAL A 177 -6.51 11.28 2.44
CA VAL A 177 -6.89 10.03 1.77
C VAL A 177 -6.95 10.22 0.26
N ALA A 178 -7.60 11.28 -0.24
CA ALA A 178 -7.65 11.60 -1.66
C ALA A 178 -6.26 11.83 -2.27
N THR A 179 -5.40 12.55 -1.55
CA THR A 179 -4.00 12.79 -1.98
C THR A 179 -3.22 11.49 -2.06
N ARG A 180 -3.38 10.60 -1.07
CA ARG A 180 -2.71 9.30 -1.05
C ARG A 180 -3.24 8.37 -2.14
N TYR A 181 -4.55 8.34 -2.38
CA TYR A 181 -5.16 7.62 -3.49
C TYR A 181 -4.57 8.08 -4.82
N ASN A 182 -4.53 9.39 -5.07
CA ASN A 182 -3.97 9.95 -6.31
C ASN A 182 -2.52 9.54 -6.51
N GLN A 183 -1.72 9.58 -5.43
CA GLN A 183 -0.34 9.14 -5.47
C GLN A 183 -0.23 7.66 -5.86
N TRP A 184 -1.00 6.78 -5.23
CA TRP A 184 -0.94 5.34 -5.51
C TRP A 184 -1.51 4.97 -6.88
N ALA A 185 -2.56 5.66 -7.33
CA ALA A 185 -3.11 5.52 -8.68
C ALA A 185 -2.07 5.91 -9.75
N PHE A 186 -1.36 7.01 -9.51
CA PHE A 186 -0.29 7.46 -10.38
C PHE A 186 0.92 6.51 -10.37
N GLU A 187 1.35 6.05 -9.18
CA GLU A 187 2.41 5.04 -9.05
C GLU A 187 2.05 3.73 -9.80
N ALA A 188 0.81 3.27 -9.71
CA ALA A 188 0.33 2.07 -10.40
C ALA A 188 0.41 2.19 -11.93
N ALA A 189 0.09 3.37 -12.48
CA ALA A 189 0.24 3.63 -13.90
C ALA A 189 1.71 3.64 -14.32
N LEU A 190 2.58 4.32 -13.55
CA LEU A 190 4.01 4.41 -13.86
C LEU A 190 4.70 3.04 -13.81
N GLY A 191 4.41 2.20 -12.82
CA GLY A 191 5.03 0.87 -12.76
C GLY A 191 4.50 -0.11 -13.79
N SER A 192 3.45 0.25 -14.53
CA SER A 192 2.93 -0.54 -15.65
C SER A 192 3.33 0.05 -17.01
N ALA A 193 3.97 1.22 -17.05
CA ALA A 193 4.34 1.91 -18.28
C ALA A 193 5.52 1.20 -18.96
N SER A 194 5.49 1.08 -20.29
CA SER A 194 6.65 0.61 -21.07
C SER A 194 7.82 1.59 -21.03
N SER A 195 7.52 2.89 -20.90
CA SER A 195 8.48 3.98 -20.82
C SER A 195 7.81 5.22 -20.24
N VAL A 196 8.56 6.05 -19.52
CA VAL A 196 8.09 7.34 -18.99
C VAL A 196 9.00 8.44 -19.55
N HIS A 197 8.40 9.43 -20.19
CA HIS A 197 9.12 10.55 -20.80
C HIS A 197 8.86 11.81 -19.99
N PHE A 198 9.93 12.47 -19.55
CA PHE A 198 9.88 13.77 -18.92
C PHE A 198 10.52 14.80 -19.85
N THR A 199 9.77 15.85 -20.16
CA THR A 199 10.30 17.06 -20.79
C THR A 199 10.58 18.06 -19.69
N ILE A 200 11.85 18.42 -19.54
CA ILE A 200 12.33 19.26 -18.45
C ILE A 200 12.75 20.61 -19.03
N ASP A 201 12.10 21.66 -18.56
CA ASP A 201 12.51 23.03 -18.83
C ASP A 201 13.74 23.37 -17.98
N CYS A 202 14.89 23.49 -18.64
CA CYS A 202 16.17 23.76 -18.01
C CYS A 202 16.24 25.14 -17.35
N ASN A 203 15.42 26.11 -17.78
CA ASN A 203 15.44 27.48 -17.24
C ASN A 203 14.73 27.58 -15.89
N ALA A 204 13.73 26.73 -15.63
CA ALA A 204 13.09 26.65 -14.32
C ALA A 204 14.10 26.35 -13.19
N PHE A 205 15.17 25.61 -13.49
CA PHE A 205 16.26 25.32 -12.55
C PHE A 205 17.21 26.51 -12.37
N ALA A 206 17.45 27.29 -13.41
CA ALA A 206 18.28 28.49 -13.34
C ALA A 206 17.62 29.58 -12.47
N SER A 207 16.32 29.83 -12.66
CA SER A 207 15.57 30.82 -11.88
C SER A 207 15.44 30.48 -10.39
N MET A 208 15.40 29.20 -10.01
CA MET A 208 15.42 28.79 -8.60
C MET A 208 16.78 29.03 -7.95
N SER A 209 17.88 28.83 -8.68
CA SER A 209 19.23 29.08 -8.15
C SER A 209 19.50 30.57 -7.90
N GLU A 210 18.93 31.46 -8.71
CA GLU A 210 19.01 32.93 -8.53
C GLU A 210 18.24 33.42 -7.30
N GLN A 211 17.13 32.76 -6.91
CA GLN A 211 16.37 33.10 -5.71
C GLN A 211 17.04 32.62 -4.41
N GLU A 212 17.78 31.51 -4.43
CA GLU A 212 18.52 31.01 -3.26
C GLU A 212 19.88 31.72 -3.06
N THR A 213 20.47 32.28 -4.11
CA THR A 213 21.76 33.00 -4.05
C THR A 213 21.59 34.50 -4.31
N GLY A 214 20.90 35.18 -3.40
CA GLY A 214 20.71 36.64 -3.44
C GLY A 214 21.98 37.52 -3.34
N ASN A 215 23.18 36.99 -3.56
CA ASN A 215 24.42 37.80 -3.60
C ASN A 215 25.60 37.03 -4.24
N ALA A 216 25.62 36.90 -5.57
CA ALA A 216 26.87 36.71 -6.32
C ALA A 216 26.68 37.05 -7.80
N LYS A 217 26.70 38.35 -8.14
CA LYS A 217 26.91 38.79 -9.52
C LYS A 217 28.34 38.47 -9.94
N ASN A 218 28.58 37.28 -10.47
CA ASN A 218 29.75 37.02 -11.31
C ASN A 218 29.28 36.92 -12.77
N ALA A 219 29.58 37.97 -13.51
CA ALA A 219 29.39 38.10 -14.94
C ALA A 219 30.43 37.25 -15.68
N THR A 220 30.13 35.97 -15.90
CA THR A 220 30.61 35.14 -17.04
C THR A 220 30.16 33.68 -16.85
N GLY A 221 29.16 33.22 -17.63
CA GLY A 221 28.98 31.79 -17.95
C GLY A 221 28.09 30.91 -17.05
N THR A 222 27.36 31.43 -16.07
CA THR A 222 26.72 30.62 -15.01
C THR A 222 25.34 30.00 -15.31
N LEU A 223 24.94 29.85 -16.58
CA LEU A 223 23.72 29.11 -16.94
C LEU A 223 23.94 27.57 -16.94
N THR A 224 25.18 27.12 -17.18
CA THR A 224 25.51 25.70 -17.37
C THR A 224 25.77 24.92 -16.07
N MET A 225 26.12 25.59 -14.97
CA MET A 225 26.39 24.91 -13.68
C MET A 225 25.12 24.34 -13.03
N GLY A 226 23.99 25.05 -13.08
CA GLY A 226 22.73 24.58 -12.48
C GLY A 226 22.15 23.34 -13.17
N ILE A 227 22.11 23.38 -14.51
CA ILE A 227 21.57 22.29 -15.35
C ILE A 227 22.45 21.05 -15.24
N GLY A 228 23.79 21.20 -15.32
CA GLY A 228 24.72 20.08 -15.21
C GLY A 228 24.64 19.36 -13.85
N VAL A 229 24.40 20.10 -12.76
CA VAL A 229 24.20 19.53 -11.43
C VAL A 229 22.85 18.79 -11.34
N ALA A 230 21.77 19.36 -11.90
CA ALA A 230 20.46 18.72 -11.94
C ALA A 230 20.50 17.39 -12.73
N ILE A 231 21.13 17.40 -13.91
CA ILE A 231 21.33 16.19 -14.73
C ILE A 231 22.15 15.15 -13.95
N LYS A 232 23.30 15.55 -13.37
CA LYS A 232 24.12 14.62 -12.57
C LYS A 232 23.33 14.01 -11.41
N ARG A 233 22.53 14.80 -10.71
CA ARG A 233 21.68 14.33 -9.61
C ARG A 233 20.63 13.33 -10.11
N LEU A 234 20.01 13.60 -11.26
CA LEU A 234 19.03 12.73 -11.88
C LEU A 234 19.66 11.39 -12.31
N CYS A 235 20.79 11.43 -13.02
CA CYS A 235 21.56 10.25 -13.40
C CYS A 235 21.99 9.43 -12.18
N TYR A 236 22.45 10.11 -11.13
CA TYR A 236 22.81 9.47 -9.87
C TYR A 236 21.62 8.78 -9.21
N LEU A 237 20.45 9.44 -9.15
CA LEU A 237 19.23 8.87 -8.59
C LEU A 237 18.75 7.66 -9.39
N ALA A 238 18.70 7.76 -10.72
CA ALA A 238 18.31 6.66 -11.59
C ALA A 238 19.25 5.45 -11.42
N ARG A 239 20.56 5.69 -11.38
CA ARG A 239 21.56 4.63 -11.13
C ARG A 239 21.44 4.00 -9.74
N THR A 240 21.19 4.81 -8.72
CA THR A 240 21.05 4.35 -7.32
C THR A 240 19.79 3.51 -7.13
N ILE A 241 18.69 3.91 -7.78
CA ILE A 241 17.41 3.17 -7.73
C ILE A 241 17.44 1.97 -8.69
N GLY A 242 18.33 1.96 -9.69
CA GLY A 242 18.50 0.88 -10.65
C GLY A 242 17.46 0.90 -11.77
N VAL A 243 17.19 2.08 -12.33
CA VAL A 243 16.27 2.31 -13.46
C VAL A 243 17.10 2.70 -14.68
N TYR A 244 16.88 2.04 -15.81
CA TYR A 244 17.48 2.40 -17.09
C TYR A 244 16.89 3.70 -17.62
N TYR A 245 17.76 4.55 -18.15
CA TYR A 245 17.37 5.86 -18.65
C TYR A 245 18.19 6.25 -19.89
N ASP A 246 17.61 7.14 -20.69
CA ASP A 246 18.27 7.85 -21.78
C ASP A 246 18.00 9.35 -21.65
N LEU A 247 18.96 10.18 -22.08
CA LEU A 247 18.93 11.63 -21.98
C LEU A 247 19.30 12.24 -23.33
N ALA A 248 18.37 13.00 -23.90
CA ALA A 248 18.59 13.72 -25.14
C ALA A 248 18.24 15.20 -24.97
N TYR A 249 18.99 16.07 -25.64
CA TYR A 249 18.57 17.46 -25.83
C TYR A 249 17.65 17.52 -27.05
N GLU A 250 16.48 18.14 -26.92
CA GLU A 250 15.65 18.40 -28.08
C GLU A 250 16.34 19.42 -28.99
N PRO A 251 16.55 19.11 -30.29
CA PRO A 251 17.13 20.07 -31.22
C PRO A 251 16.10 21.15 -31.52
N SER A 252 16.23 22.32 -30.91
CA SER A 252 15.41 23.47 -31.28
C SER A 252 15.93 24.11 -32.58
N LEU A 253 15.07 24.14 -33.59
CA LEU A 253 15.34 24.71 -34.92
C LEU A 253 15.28 26.25 -34.95
N ASP A 254 14.73 26.86 -33.90
CA ASP A 254 14.70 28.30 -33.68
C ASP A 254 15.29 28.58 -32.29
N THR A 255 15.69 29.83 -32.04
CA THR A 255 16.32 30.42 -30.84
C THR A 255 15.62 30.18 -29.48
N GLN A 256 14.72 29.20 -29.38
CA GLN A 256 14.13 28.70 -28.16
C GLN A 256 15.03 27.63 -27.51
N GLN A 257 15.72 28.09 -26.47
CA GLN A 257 16.16 27.41 -25.23
C GLN A 257 16.07 25.87 -25.15
N PRO A 258 17.12 25.18 -24.64
CA PRO A 258 17.20 23.71 -24.67
C PRO A 258 16.24 23.04 -23.68
N LEU A 259 15.27 22.27 -24.21
CA LEU A 259 14.50 21.31 -23.44
C LEU A 259 15.30 20.02 -23.29
N LEU A 260 15.31 19.47 -22.07
CA LEU A 260 15.93 18.17 -21.80
C LEU A 260 14.85 17.10 -21.82
N SER A 261 15.01 16.13 -22.70
CA SER A 261 14.18 14.93 -22.77
C SER A 261 14.84 13.81 -21.98
N LEU A 262 14.17 13.35 -20.94
CA LEU A 262 14.55 12.19 -20.16
C LEU A 262 13.57 11.05 -20.44
N THR A 263 14.11 9.93 -20.89
CA THR A 263 13.36 8.69 -21.07
C THR A 263 13.74 7.72 -19.96
N LEU A 264 12.76 7.21 -19.23
CA LEU A 264 12.93 6.14 -18.26
C LEU A 264 12.26 4.89 -18.80
N TYR A 265 13.03 3.81 -18.96
CA TYR A 265 12.53 2.57 -19.53
C TYR A 265 11.76 1.77 -18.48
N GLY A 266 10.67 1.16 -18.92
CA GLY A 266 9.73 0.38 -18.13
C GLY A 266 10.11 -1.08 -17.92
N PRO A 267 9.35 -1.81 -17.10
CA PRO A 267 9.64 -3.20 -16.76
C PRO A 267 9.51 -4.18 -17.93
N GLN A 268 8.87 -3.78 -19.04
CA GLN A 268 8.73 -4.63 -20.24
C GLN A 268 10.07 -4.83 -20.97
N GLU A 269 11.03 -3.93 -20.77
CA GLU A 269 12.34 -3.98 -21.42
C GLU A 269 13.39 -4.72 -20.57
N VAL A 270 13.02 -5.15 -19.35
CA VAL A 270 13.94 -5.77 -18.39
C VAL A 270 13.65 -7.26 -18.27
N THR A 271 14.66 -8.09 -18.50
CA THR A 271 14.60 -9.53 -18.21
C THR A 271 14.68 -9.77 -16.70
N GLY A 272 13.74 -10.54 -16.12
CA GLY A 272 13.79 -10.92 -14.70
C GLY A 272 12.49 -10.66 -13.94
N VAL A 273 12.52 -9.79 -12.91
CA VAL A 273 11.40 -9.53 -11.99
C VAL A 273 10.72 -8.17 -12.32
N PRO A 274 9.83 -8.12 -13.33
CA PRO A 274 9.26 -6.87 -13.85
C PRO A 274 8.48 -6.08 -12.80
N GLN A 275 7.82 -6.75 -11.86
CA GLN A 275 7.05 -6.08 -10.80
C GLN A 275 7.94 -5.25 -9.87
N GLN A 276 9.10 -5.78 -9.48
CA GLN A 276 10.05 -5.06 -8.62
C GLN A 276 10.65 -3.86 -9.36
N TYR A 277 10.92 -4.02 -10.65
CA TYR A 277 11.42 -2.94 -11.48
C TYR A 277 10.38 -1.82 -11.65
N GLY A 278 9.11 -2.16 -11.90
CA GLY A 278 8.01 -1.18 -11.97
C GLY A 278 7.87 -0.34 -10.69
N ILE A 279 8.06 -0.96 -9.51
CA ILE A 279 8.07 -0.24 -8.22
C ILE A 279 9.22 0.78 -8.14
N ARG A 280 10.41 0.39 -8.61
CA ARG A 280 11.60 1.27 -8.65
C ARG A 280 11.37 2.46 -9.58
N LEU A 281 10.83 2.21 -10.77
CA LEU A 281 10.45 3.26 -11.73
C LEU A 281 9.46 4.26 -11.12
N ALA A 282 8.36 3.76 -10.55
CA ALA A 282 7.37 4.61 -9.90
C ALA A 282 7.97 5.46 -8.77
N ARG A 283 8.89 4.87 -7.98
CA ARG A 283 9.61 5.56 -6.89
C ARG A 283 10.50 6.69 -7.42
N LEU A 284 11.22 6.47 -8.52
CA LEU A 284 12.05 7.49 -9.16
C LEU A 284 11.19 8.63 -9.70
N CYS A 285 10.14 8.33 -10.47
CA CYS A 285 9.21 9.33 -11.01
C CYS A 285 8.57 10.17 -9.89
N ARG A 286 8.20 9.54 -8.78
CA ARG A 286 7.70 10.25 -7.60
C ARG A 286 8.72 11.21 -7.00
N ALA A 287 9.98 10.80 -6.92
CA ALA A 287 11.06 11.66 -6.42
C ALA A 287 11.28 12.87 -7.34
N LEU A 288 11.17 12.67 -8.65
CA LEU A 288 11.31 13.74 -9.65
C LEU A 288 10.18 14.77 -9.57
N LEU A 289 8.96 14.34 -9.30
CA LEU A 289 7.79 15.21 -9.18
C LEU A 289 7.68 15.92 -7.81
N GLY A 290 8.67 15.78 -6.93
CA GLY A 290 8.68 16.46 -5.63
C GLY A 290 7.71 15.90 -4.58
N TYR A 291 7.06 14.76 -4.86
CA TYR A 291 6.16 14.09 -3.90
C TYR A 291 6.90 13.49 -2.70
N SER A 292 8.23 13.49 -2.69
CA SER A 292 9.04 13.21 -1.51
C SER A 292 9.79 14.47 -1.07
N LYS A 293 9.49 15.01 0.12
CA LYS A 293 10.53 15.71 0.88
C LYS A 293 11.66 14.71 1.07
N MET A 294 12.81 14.95 0.42
CA MET A 294 14.04 14.18 0.61
C MET A 294 14.56 14.42 2.04
N GLY A 295 13.87 13.88 3.04
CA GLY A 295 14.14 14.12 4.46
C GLY A 295 13.57 13.05 5.38
N SER A 296 12.53 12.32 4.98
CA SER A 296 12.17 11.10 5.72
C SER A 296 13.13 9.98 5.30
N LYS A 297 14.30 9.92 5.95
CA LYS A 297 14.90 8.61 6.23
C LYS A 297 13.78 7.77 6.81
N LEU A 298 13.39 6.67 6.19
CA LEU A 298 12.76 5.55 6.88
C LEU A 298 12.78 4.31 6.01
N LYS A 299 13.05 3.22 6.75
CA LYS A 299 13.09 1.81 6.41
C LYS A 299 11.92 1.37 5.52
#